data_AF-A0A841V532-F1
#
_entry.id   AF-A0A841V532-F1
#
_cell.length_a   1.000
_cell.length_b   1.000
_cell.length_c   1.000
_cell.angle_alpha   90.00
_cell.angle_beta   90.00
_cell.angle_gamma   90.00
#
_symmetry.space_group_name_H-M   'P 1'
#
loop_
_entity.id
_entity.type
_entity.pdbx_description
1 polymer ?
#
loop_
_entity_poly.entity_id
_entity_poly.type
_entity_poly.pdbx_seq_one_letter_code
_entity_poly.pdbx_strand_id
1 'polypeptide(L)'
;MPASTTQKPLLGKFTITSDLFVETGLHIGGGGETLDIGGLDKPVIRNPLTRYPYLPGSSIKGKLRSIIERLLNKPLNRPGGSGTYRYESDDLEDGFTQIKQNNEPLLIRFDGASTCEISRLFGSTGVDCWIETERANSGELERVKNVQRRSIAWVSGSRSGRFLEGNQSLNEGESQQEFVRVKGRNCPSRLIIRDCHLSTKSAERLRTVDTGLYMTEWKFENGIDRVTAAANPRQVERVPAGSEFKFELVYTVEDPQQAIEDIKNLAIALAILEDDALGGHGSRGYGKVKFRKFNFSYRDLAQYRRITSTPANESELEPLPFQPFESTQNLLDNFLSLQENIQRRLDSQGDG
;
A
#
# COMPACT_ATOMS: atom_id res chain seq x y z
N MET A 1 -5.47 -7.12 -18.26
CA MET A 1 -4.50 -8.14 -18.70
C MET A 1 -4.98 -8.67 -20.04
N PRO A 2 -4.11 -8.80 -21.06
CA PRO A 2 -4.47 -9.54 -22.26
C PRO A 2 -4.75 -11.00 -21.91
N ALA A 3 -5.41 -11.74 -22.81
CA ALA A 3 -5.51 -13.18 -22.66
C ALA A 3 -4.10 -13.78 -22.55
N SER A 4 -3.88 -14.65 -21.56
CA SER A 4 -2.59 -15.30 -21.32
C SER A 4 -2.77 -16.82 -21.30
N THR A 5 -1.82 -17.53 -21.88
CA THR A 5 -1.74 -19.00 -21.81
C THR A 5 -1.14 -19.47 -20.48
N THR A 6 -0.54 -18.56 -19.70
CA THR A 6 0.09 -18.84 -18.41
C THR A 6 -0.57 -18.02 -17.31
N GLN A 7 -0.76 -18.64 -16.14
CA GLN A 7 -1.29 -17.99 -14.94
C GLN A 7 -0.16 -17.81 -13.93
N LYS A 8 -0.23 -16.74 -13.12
CA LYS A 8 0.70 -16.56 -12.01
C LYS A 8 0.55 -17.70 -11.00
N PRO A 9 1.65 -18.32 -10.54
CA PRO A 9 1.57 -19.37 -9.54
C PRO A 9 1.01 -18.84 -8.21
N LEU A 10 0.23 -19.68 -7.53
CA LEU A 10 -0.19 -19.46 -6.15
C LEU A 10 0.54 -20.48 -5.28
N LEU A 11 1.57 -20.04 -4.57
CA LEU A 11 2.34 -20.90 -3.68
C LEU A 11 1.70 -20.98 -2.29
N GLY A 12 1.10 -19.88 -1.84
CA GLY A 12 0.38 -19.84 -0.57
C GLY A 12 -0.04 -18.44 -0.14
N LYS A 13 -0.48 -18.34 1.11
CA LYS A 13 -0.82 -17.08 1.76
C LYS A 13 -0.08 -16.96 3.09
N PHE A 14 0.62 -15.85 3.25
CA PHE A 14 1.26 -15.47 4.49
C PHE A 14 0.40 -14.43 5.19
N THR A 15 0.09 -14.65 6.47
CA THR A 15 -0.81 -13.79 7.24
C THR A 15 -0.08 -13.27 8.48
N ILE A 16 -0.19 -11.96 8.70
CA ILE A 16 0.26 -11.25 9.90
C ILE A 16 -0.98 -10.72 10.62
N THR A 17 -1.11 -11.04 11.90
CA THR A 17 -2.11 -10.41 12.78
C THR A 17 -1.43 -9.71 13.95
N SER A 18 -2.02 -8.61 14.43
CA SER A 18 -1.53 -7.88 15.59
C SER A 18 -2.63 -7.05 16.24
N ASP A 19 -2.35 -6.58 17.46
CA ASP A 19 -3.16 -5.59 18.15
C ASP A 19 -2.63 -4.19 17.80
N LEU A 20 -3.45 -3.38 17.12
CA LEU A 20 -3.14 -1.98 16.79
C LEU A 20 -3.66 -1.08 17.91
N PHE A 21 -2.73 -0.57 18.70
CA PHE A 21 -2.99 0.33 19.82
C PHE A 21 -2.86 1.80 19.39
N VAL A 22 -3.84 2.62 19.75
CA VAL A 22 -3.86 4.05 19.46
C VAL A 22 -3.19 4.80 20.62
N GLU A 23 -1.97 5.32 20.42
CA GLU A 23 -1.25 6.07 21.46
C GLU A 23 -1.77 7.50 21.60
N THR A 24 -2.13 8.15 20.50
CA THR A 24 -2.79 9.46 20.49
C THR A 24 -4.06 9.43 19.66
N GLY A 25 -5.04 10.26 20.00
CA GLY A 25 -6.37 10.22 19.38
C GLY A 25 -6.30 10.18 17.84
N LEU A 26 -7.08 9.30 17.23
CA LEU A 26 -6.97 8.95 15.81
C LEU A 26 -8.20 9.41 15.04
N HIS A 27 -8.00 10.11 13.92
CA HIS A 27 -9.09 10.53 13.05
C HIS A 27 -8.94 9.87 11.68
N ILE A 28 -9.91 9.02 11.31
CA ILE A 28 -10.11 8.56 9.94
C ILE A 28 -11.50 9.02 9.51
N GLY A 29 -11.53 10.05 8.66
CA GLY A 29 -12.77 10.61 8.13
C GLY A 29 -13.32 9.80 6.96
N GLY A 30 -14.65 9.69 6.89
CA GLY A 30 -15.36 9.23 5.69
C GLY A 30 -15.36 10.36 4.67
N GLY A 31 -14.89 10.12 3.46
CA GLY A 31 -14.96 11.13 2.41
C GLY A 31 -16.40 11.57 2.16
N GLY A 32 -16.65 12.88 2.19
CA GLY A 32 -17.95 13.49 1.92
C GLY A 32 -18.41 14.40 3.05
N GLU A 33 -18.70 15.65 2.70
CA GLU A 33 -19.53 16.54 3.51
C GLU A 33 -20.96 15.97 3.54
N THR A 34 -21.23 15.00 4.40
CA THR A 34 -22.59 14.86 4.92
C THR A 34 -22.78 16.02 5.89
N LEU A 35 -23.17 17.18 5.34
CA LEU A 35 -23.77 18.28 6.08
C LEU A 35 -25.08 17.78 6.68
N ASP A 36 -24.99 17.01 7.76
CA ASP A 36 -26.10 16.86 8.68
C ASP A 36 -26.34 18.26 9.27
N ILE A 37 -27.58 18.75 9.21
CA ILE A 37 -27.94 20.07 9.74
C ILE A 37 -27.67 20.05 11.26
N GLY A 38 -26.59 20.73 11.69
CA GLY A 38 -26.10 20.71 13.08
C GLY A 38 -25.13 19.56 13.41
N GLY A 39 -24.60 18.85 12.40
CA GLY A 39 -23.68 17.72 12.53
C GLY A 39 -22.19 18.11 12.57
N LEU A 40 -21.37 17.09 12.83
CA LEU A 40 -19.91 17.14 12.90
C LEU A 40 -19.25 17.55 11.58
N ASP A 41 -18.30 18.50 11.60
CA ASP A 41 -17.53 18.90 10.41
C ASP A 41 -16.78 17.72 9.77
N LYS A 42 -16.27 16.79 10.60
CA LYS A 42 -15.48 15.64 10.18
C LYS A 42 -15.76 14.42 11.07
N PRO A 43 -16.78 13.61 10.74
CA PRO A 43 -17.09 12.41 11.52
C PRO A 43 -16.07 11.29 11.27
N VAL A 44 -15.89 10.43 12.26
CA VAL A 44 -15.12 9.18 12.15
C VAL A 44 -15.99 8.11 11.49
N ILE A 45 -15.38 7.32 10.59
CA ILE A 45 -16.06 6.20 9.93
C ILE A 45 -16.49 5.14 10.95
N ARG A 46 -17.71 4.63 10.79
CA ARG A 46 -18.31 3.61 11.65
C ARG A 46 -18.84 2.42 10.86
N ASN A 47 -18.82 1.25 11.49
CA ASN A 47 -19.47 0.07 10.95
C ASN A 47 -21.00 0.30 11.00
N PRO A 48 -21.74 0.11 9.89
CA PRO A 48 -23.17 0.40 9.85
C PRO A 48 -24.02 -0.50 10.77
N LEU A 49 -23.56 -1.73 11.04
CA LEU A 49 -24.27 -2.70 11.88
C LEU A 49 -24.04 -2.43 13.38
N THR A 50 -22.78 -2.27 13.79
CA THR A 50 -22.44 -2.13 15.22
C THR A 50 -22.35 -0.68 15.68
N ARG A 51 -22.26 0.28 14.74
CA ARG A 51 -21.98 1.71 14.97
C ARG A 51 -20.59 1.99 15.57
N TYR A 52 -19.75 0.97 15.69
CA TYR A 52 -18.41 1.11 16.26
C TYR A 52 -17.48 1.77 15.25
N PRO A 53 -16.55 2.65 15.69
CA PRO A 53 -15.50 3.13 14.81
C PRO A 53 -14.63 1.95 14.36
N TYR A 54 -14.16 2.00 13.12
CA TYR A 54 -13.21 1.03 12.57
C TYR A 54 -12.19 1.75 11.69
N LEU A 55 -11.06 1.11 11.44
CA LEU A 55 -10.03 1.64 10.53
C LEU A 55 -10.13 0.89 9.21
N PRO A 56 -10.45 1.56 8.09
CA PRO A 56 -10.52 0.89 6.80
C PRO A 56 -9.16 0.34 6.38
N GLY A 57 -9.14 -0.89 5.87
CA GLY A 57 -7.94 -1.55 5.36
C GLY A 57 -7.32 -0.76 4.20
N SER A 58 -8.14 -0.05 3.41
CA SER A 58 -7.69 0.84 2.35
C SER A 58 -6.89 2.05 2.86
N SER A 59 -7.26 2.62 4.01
CA SER A 59 -6.53 3.73 4.64
C SER A 59 -5.16 3.30 5.11
N ILE A 60 -5.06 2.14 5.75
CA ILE A 60 -3.78 1.59 6.20
C ILE A 60 -2.93 1.17 4.99
N LYS A 61 -3.53 0.49 4.00
CA LYS A 61 -2.84 0.08 2.77
C LYS A 61 -2.28 1.28 2.00
N GLY A 62 -3.06 2.35 1.86
CA GLY A 62 -2.61 3.59 1.22
C GLY A 62 -1.47 4.26 1.98
N LYS A 63 -1.54 4.28 3.32
CA LYS A 63 -0.46 4.83 4.15
C LYS A 63 0.83 4.02 4.01
N LEU A 64 0.75 2.68 4.08
CA LEU A 64 1.91 1.81 3.88
C LEU A 64 2.48 1.95 2.45
N ARG A 65 1.62 2.06 1.42
CA ARG A 65 2.08 2.33 0.04
C ARG A 65 2.87 3.63 -0.03
N SER A 66 2.35 4.71 0.54
CA SER A 66 3.04 6.02 0.56
C SER A 66 4.39 5.97 1.29
N ILE A 67 4.47 5.22 2.40
CA ILE A 67 5.73 5.01 3.12
C ILE A 67 6.74 4.28 2.24
N ILE A 68 6.35 3.15 1.64
CA ILE A 68 7.28 2.34 0.84
C ILE A 68 7.67 3.06 -0.46
N GLU A 69 6.75 3.81 -1.08
CA GLU A 69 7.08 4.67 -2.23
C GLU A 69 8.20 5.65 -1.88
N ARG A 70 8.13 6.29 -0.70
CA ARG A 70 9.20 7.19 -0.20
C ARG A 70 10.47 6.43 0.17
N LEU A 71 10.36 5.27 0.82
CA LEU A 71 11.48 4.43 1.22
C LEU A 71 12.32 3.99 0.01
N LEU A 72 11.65 3.56 -1.06
CA LEU A 72 12.27 3.18 -2.34
C LEU A 72 12.51 4.39 -3.25
N ASN A 73 12.26 5.59 -2.73
CA ASN A 73 12.40 6.85 -3.42
C ASN A 73 11.59 6.93 -4.73
N LYS A 74 10.51 6.17 -5.02
CA LYS A 74 9.90 6.13 -6.37
C LYS A 74 9.40 7.50 -6.89
N PRO A 75 9.45 7.78 -8.21
CA PRO A 75 8.98 9.04 -8.77
C PRO A 75 7.45 9.16 -8.77
N LEU A 76 6.93 10.36 -8.91
CA LEU A 76 5.49 10.60 -9.04
C LEU A 76 5.13 10.81 -10.52
N ASN A 77 4.50 9.81 -11.13
CA ASN A 77 4.19 9.79 -12.58
C ASN A 77 2.71 9.70 -12.90
N ARG A 78 1.84 9.43 -11.93
CA ARG A 78 0.40 9.26 -12.12
C ARG A 78 -0.38 10.32 -11.35
N PRO A 79 -1.16 11.20 -12.02
CA PRO A 79 -2.08 12.08 -11.30
C PRO A 79 -3.21 11.26 -10.67
N GLY A 80 -3.58 11.62 -9.45
CA GLY A 80 -4.73 11.11 -8.71
C GLY A 80 -5.83 12.16 -8.54
N GLY A 81 -6.76 11.90 -7.62
CA GLY A 81 -7.81 12.87 -7.27
C GLY A 81 -7.24 14.07 -6.49
N SER A 82 -7.94 15.20 -6.55
CA SER A 82 -7.64 16.40 -5.73
C SER A 82 -6.21 16.93 -5.85
N GLY A 83 -5.62 16.87 -7.06
CA GLY A 83 -4.27 17.38 -7.32
C GLY A 83 -3.14 16.52 -6.73
N THR A 84 -3.43 15.31 -6.27
CA THR A 84 -2.41 14.38 -5.77
C THR A 84 -1.69 13.68 -6.91
N TYR A 85 -0.47 13.21 -6.65
CA TYR A 85 0.26 12.32 -7.55
C TYR A 85 0.74 11.10 -6.77
N ARG A 86 0.91 9.98 -7.48
CA ARG A 86 1.49 8.74 -6.95
C ARG A 86 2.43 8.12 -7.96
N TYR A 87 3.22 7.16 -7.49
CA TYR A 87 3.94 6.26 -8.38
C TYR A 87 2.99 5.19 -8.93
N GLU A 88 3.13 4.84 -10.21
CA GLU A 88 2.42 3.75 -10.87
C GLU A 88 3.32 3.08 -11.90
N SER A 89 3.34 1.75 -11.94
CA SER A 89 3.86 1.01 -13.10
C SER A 89 2.77 0.91 -14.15
N ASP A 90 2.96 1.57 -15.29
CA ASP A 90 1.92 1.65 -16.33
C ASP A 90 1.82 0.40 -17.19
N ASP A 91 2.76 -0.52 -17.05
CA ASP A 91 2.73 -1.84 -17.67
C ASP A 91 3.46 -2.86 -16.78
N LEU A 92 3.45 -4.13 -17.19
CA LEU A 92 4.27 -5.18 -16.58
C LEU A 92 5.75 -5.03 -16.92
N GLU A 93 6.07 -4.41 -18.05
CA GLU A 93 7.43 -4.08 -18.51
C GLU A 93 7.86 -2.67 -18.11
N ASP A 94 9.17 -2.44 -18.04
CA ASP A 94 9.76 -1.12 -17.83
C ASP A 94 9.41 -0.17 -18.99
N GLY A 95 9.24 1.11 -18.67
CA GLY A 95 8.89 2.10 -19.69
C GLY A 95 8.93 3.54 -19.22
N PHE A 96 8.32 4.40 -20.03
CA PHE A 96 8.12 5.81 -19.72
C PHE A 96 6.65 6.19 -19.71
N THR A 97 6.24 6.84 -18.63
CA THR A 97 4.98 7.57 -18.55
C THR A 97 5.20 8.95 -19.13
N GLN A 98 4.30 9.37 -20.01
CA GLN A 98 4.28 10.74 -20.51
C GLN A 98 3.24 11.56 -19.74
N ILE A 99 3.69 12.55 -18.98
CA ILE A 99 2.82 13.56 -18.35
C ILE A 99 3.04 14.94 -18.98
N LYS A 100 2.08 15.85 -18.79
CA LYS A 100 2.22 17.24 -19.21
C LYS A 100 2.67 18.07 -18.02
N GLN A 101 3.78 18.78 -18.15
CA GLN A 101 4.24 19.76 -17.17
C GLN A 101 4.53 21.07 -17.91
N ASN A 102 3.87 22.16 -17.50
CA ASN A 102 3.99 23.48 -18.15
C ASN A 102 3.73 23.43 -19.68
N ASN A 103 2.74 22.65 -20.11
CA ASN A 103 2.41 22.35 -21.52
C ASN A 103 3.45 21.56 -22.32
N GLU A 104 4.60 21.21 -21.73
CA GLU A 104 5.62 20.38 -22.35
C GLU A 104 5.48 18.90 -21.91
N PRO A 105 5.84 17.94 -22.79
CA PRO A 105 5.86 16.54 -22.43
C PRO A 105 7.04 16.23 -21.50
N LEU A 106 6.74 15.72 -20.32
CA LEU A 106 7.73 15.14 -19.40
C LEU A 106 7.62 13.62 -19.46
N LEU A 107 8.73 12.96 -19.76
CA LEU A 107 8.84 11.50 -19.72
C LEU A 107 9.44 11.08 -18.38
N ILE A 108 8.67 10.32 -17.61
CA ILE A 108 9.11 9.76 -16.33
C ILE A 108 9.25 8.25 -16.50
N ARG A 109 10.45 7.75 -16.23
CA ARG A 109 10.73 6.31 -16.26
C ARG A 109 10.03 5.63 -15.09
N PHE A 110 9.44 4.47 -15.34
CA PHE A 110 8.90 3.59 -14.33
C PHE A 110 9.46 2.17 -14.49
N ASP A 111 9.64 1.49 -13.37
CA ASP A 111 9.93 0.06 -13.33
C ASP A 111 8.63 -0.74 -13.59
N GLY A 112 8.70 -1.78 -14.40
CA GLY A 112 7.57 -2.63 -14.77
C GLY A 112 6.96 -3.34 -13.57
N ALA A 113 5.64 -3.54 -13.58
CA ALA A 113 4.93 -4.11 -12.44
C ALA A 113 5.29 -5.56 -12.10
N SER A 114 6.02 -6.26 -12.99
CA SER A 114 6.53 -7.61 -12.77
C SER A 114 7.73 -7.64 -11.80
N THR A 115 8.55 -6.60 -11.82
CA THR A 115 9.77 -6.48 -11.02
C THR A 115 9.63 -5.42 -9.93
N CYS A 116 8.84 -4.38 -10.16
CA CYS A 116 8.66 -3.26 -9.24
C CYS A 116 8.06 -3.69 -7.90
N GLU A 117 8.78 -3.39 -6.82
CA GLU A 117 8.47 -3.76 -5.45
C GLU A 117 7.19 -3.10 -4.94
N ILE A 118 6.87 -1.88 -5.40
CA ILE A 118 5.60 -1.20 -5.08
C ILE A 118 4.44 -1.86 -5.83
N SER A 119 4.55 -1.96 -7.14
CA SER A 119 3.42 -2.34 -7.99
C SER A 119 3.06 -3.81 -7.86
N ARG A 120 4.03 -4.71 -7.66
CA ARG A 120 3.75 -6.14 -7.39
C ARG A 120 3.06 -6.33 -6.03
N LEU A 121 3.45 -5.52 -5.03
CA LEU A 121 2.89 -5.61 -3.68
C LEU A 121 1.49 -4.98 -3.61
N PHE A 122 1.35 -3.73 -4.03
CA PHE A 122 0.12 -2.93 -3.89
C PHE A 122 -0.82 -2.99 -5.10
N GLY A 123 -0.37 -3.58 -6.20
CA GLY A 123 -1.08 -3.59 -7.49
C GLY A 123 -0.83 -2.31 -8.27
N SER A 124 -1.00 -2.40 -9.59
CA SER A 124 -0.99 -1.26 -10.50
C SER A 124 -2.06 -1.36 -11.58
N THR A 125 -2.53 -0.19 -12.02
CA THR A 125 -3.39 -0.06 -13.18
C THR A 125 -2.58 0.46 -14.35
N GLY A 126 -2.56 -0.30 -15.43
CA GLY A 126 -1.86 0.09 -16.64
C GLY A 126 -2.62 1.16 -17.39
N VAL A 127 -1.87 2.06 -18.01
CA VAL A 127 -2.38 3.11 -18.92
C VAL A 127 -1.49 3.19 -20.15
N ASP A 128 -1.90 4.00 -21.13
CA ASP A 128 -1.06 4.26 -22.29
C ASP A 128 0.32 4.78 -21.89
N CYS A 129 1.36 4.03 -22.25
CA CYS A 129 2.74 4.30 -21.90
C CYS A 129 3.69 3.96 -23.05
N TRP A 130 4.95 4.36 -22.93
CA TRP A 130 6.00 4.08 -23.90
C TRP A 130 6.83 2.88 -23.44
N ILE A 131 6.82 1.81 -24.23
CA ILE A 131 7.62 0.60 -24.03
C ILE A 131 8.62 0.47 -25.18
N GLU A 132 9.79 -0.06 -24.87
CA GLU A 132 10.83 -0.36 -25.85
C GLU A 132 10.25 -1.21 -27.00
N THR A 133 10.51 -0.82 -28.24
CA THR A 133 9.85 -1.39 -29.42
C THR A 133 10.12 -2.88 -29.55
N GLU A 134 11.33 -3.33 -29.24
CA GLU A 134 11.70 -4.74 -29.27
C GLU A 134 10.89 -5.55 -28.25
N ARG A 135 10.84 -5.10 -26.99
CA ARG A 135 10.01 -5.71 -25.93
C ARG A 135 8.53 -5.72 -26.26
N ALA A 136 8.03 -4.64 -26.85
CA ALA A 136 6.64 -4.55 -27.25
C ALA A 136 6.30 -5.56 -28.36
N ASN A 137 7.26 -5.88 -29.24
CA ASN A 137 7.08 -6.89 -30.28
C ASN A 137 7.17 -8.30 -29.70
N SER A 138 8.19 -8.59 -28.88
CA SER A 138 8.39 -9.91 -28.29
C SER A 138 7.26 -10.29 -27.34
N GLY A 139 6.71 -9.32 -26.61
CA GLY A 139 5.58 -9.50 -25.71
C GLY A 139 4.20 -9.38 -26.38
N GLU A 140 4.16 -9.19 -27.71
CA GLU A 140 2.92 -9.01 -28.50
C GLU A 140 1.97 -7.95 -27.90
N LEU A 141 2.53 -6.82 -27.45
CA LEU A 141 1.77 -5.81 -26.72
C LEU A 141 0.79 -5.05 -27.63
N GLU A 142 -0.42 -4.79 -27.11
CA GLU A 142 -1.43 -4.02 -27.82
C GLU A 142 -0.98 -2.56 -28.00
N ARG A 143 -0.77 -2.14 -29.25
CA ARG A 143 -0.32 -0.79 -29.57
C ARG A 143 -1.47 0.20 -29.61
N VAL A 144 -1.20 1.45 -29.23
CA VAL A 144 -2.11 2.57 -29.45
C VAL A 144 -2.12 2.91 -30.93
N LYS A 145 -3.31 2.94 -31.55
CA LYS A 145 -3.47 3.22 -32.98
C LYS A 145 -2.98 4.63 -33.32
N ASN A 146 -2.42 4.80 -34.52
CA ASN A 146 -1.98 6.08 -35.09
C ASN A 146 -0.85 6.79 -34.32
N VAL A 147 -0.13 6.09 -33.44
CA VAL A 147 1.05 6.65 -32.77
C VAL A 147 2.31 6.09 -33.42
N GLN A 148 3.16 6.98 -33.91
CA GLN A 148 4.45 6.59 -34.49
C GLN A 148 5.45 6.21 -33.40
N ARG A 149 6.42 5.37 -33.78
CA ARG A 149 7.59 5.09 -32.94
C ARG A 149 8.35 6.38 -32.69
N ARG A 150 8.94 6.51 -31.51
CA ARG A 150 9.79 7.65 -31.15
C ARG A 150 11.06 7.17 -30.50
N SER A 151 12.16 7.82 -30.84
CA SER A 151 13.43 7.65 -30.14
C SER A 151 13.37 8.41 -28.81
N ILE A 152 13.66 7.71 -27.71
CA ILE A 152 13.80 8.31 -26.39
C ILE A 152 15.26 8.19 -25.98
N ALA A 153 15.84 9.29 -25.53
CA ALA A 153 17.16 9.33 -24.90
C ALA A 153 17.04 9.45 -23.38
N TRP A 154 17.89 8.74 -22.65
CA TRP A 154 17.98 8.83 -21.19
C TRP A 154 19.36 8.38 -20.70
N VAL A 155 19.73 8.83 -19.50
CA VAL A 155 20.94 8.37 -18.81
C VAL A 155 20.58 7.16 -17.95
N SER A 156 21.42 6.12 -17.92
CA SER A 156 21.20 4.94 -17.07
C SER A 156 21.06 5.35 -15.59
N GLY A 157 20.05 4.82 -14.89
CA GLY A 157 19.70 5.21 -13.53
C GLY A 157 18.91 6.53 -13.40
N SER A 158 18.79 7.32 -14.48
CA SER A 158 17.90 8.48 -14.49
C SER A 158 16.42 8.06 -14.54
N ARG A 159 15.58 8.90 -13.95
CA ARG A 159 14.11 8.75 -13.95
C ARG A 159 13.41 9.62 -14.97
N SER A 160 14.16 10.41 -15.73
CA SER A 160 13.63 11.20 -16.81
C SER A 160 14.24 10.77 -18.14
N GLY A 161 13.44 10.90 -19.19
CA GLY A 161 13.88 10.78 -20.56
C GLY A 161 13.44 12.00 -21.37
N ARG A 162 13.91 12.08 -22.61
CA ARG A 162 13.45 13.08 -23.57
C ARG A 162 13.26 12.44 -24.94
N PHE A 163 12.28 12.93 -25.68
CA PHE A 163 12.18 12.57 -27.09
C PHE A 163 13.34 13.18 -27.86
N LEU A 164 13.89 12.41 -28.79
CA LEU A 164 14.82 12.92 -29.80
C LEU A 164 14.02 13.34 -31.04
N GLU A 165 14.21 14.58 -31.47
CA GLU A 165 13.57 15.12 -32.66
C GLU A 165 14.62 15.51 -33.71
N GLY A 166 14.44 15.03 -34.95
CA GLY A 166 15.35 15.33 -36.06
C GLY A 166 16.80 14.88 -35.82
N ASN A 167 17.74 15.80 -35.99
CA ASN A 167 19.19 15.55 -35.88
C ASN A 167 19.77 15.90 -34.49
N GLN A 168 18.94 15.95 -33.44
CA GLN A 168 19.43 16.19 -32.09
C GLN A 168 20.47 15.13 -31.69
N SER A 169 21.63 15.58 -31.24
CA SER A 169 22.68 14.70 -30.71
C SER A 169 22.35 14.23 -29.30
N LEU A 170 22.99 13.13 -28.90
CA LEU A 170 22.95 12.64 -27.52
C LEU A 170 23.79 13.54 -26.63
N ASN A 171 23.31 13.78 -25.41
CA ASN A 171 24.13 14.36 -24.36
C ASN A 171 25.08 13.30 -23.81
N GLU A 172 26.11 13.75 -23.10
CA GLU A 172 27.08 12.85 -22.47
C GLU A 172 26.38 11.84 -21.52
N GLY A 173 26.66 10.55 -21.73
CA GLY A 173 26.09 9.46 -20.93
C GLY A 173 24.65 9.05 -21.30
N GLU A 174 24.01 9.71 -22.27
CA GLU A 174 22.70 9.28 -22.77
C GLU A 174 22.83 8.04 -23.66
N SER A 175 21.94 7.07 -23.41
CA SER A 175 21.62 6.00 -24.35
C SER A 175 20.31 6.34 -25.07
N GLN A 176 20.14 5.80 -26.28
CA GLN A 176 18.92 5.96 -27.06
C GLN A 176 18.36 4.60 -27.45
N GLN A 177 17.03 4.54 -27.48
CA GLN A 177 16.30 3.38 -28.02
C GLN A 177 14.98 3.81 -28.63
N GLU A 178 14.42 2.97 -29.49
CA GLU A 178 13.10 3.20 -30.09
C GLU A 178 12.00 2.70 -29.18
N PHE A 179 11.01 3.54 -28.90
CA PHE A 179 9.84 3.21 -28.11
C PHE A 179 8.57 3.30 -28.96
N VAL A 180 7.60 2.47 -28.60
CA VAL A 180 6.24 2.49 -29.16
C VAL A 180 5.25 2.70 -28.03
N ARG A 181 4.14 3.38 -28.34
CA ARG A 181 3.08 3.61 -27.37
C ARG A 181 2.14 2.40 -27.34
N VAL A 182 1.97 1.81 -26.16
CA VAL A 182 1.13 0.62 -25.93
C VAL A 182 0.04 0.92 -24.94
N LYS A 183 -1.02 0.11 -24.95
CA LYS A 183 -2.01 0.09 -23.88
C LYS A 183 -1.45 -0.67 -22.70
N GLY A 184 -1.28 0.02 -21.57
CA GLY A 184 -0.74 -0.55 -20.36
C GLY A 184 -1.57 -1.69 -19.78
N ARG A 185 -0.88 -2.68 -19.20
CA ARG A 185 -1.50 -3.85 -18.56
C ARG A 185 -1.57 -3.68 -17.04
N ASN A 186 -2.68 -4.10 -16.45
CA ASN A 186 -2.87 -4.10 -15.00
C ASN A 186 -2.10 -5.23 -14.31
N CYS A 187 -1.56 -4.96 -13.11
CA CYS A 187 -0.98 -5.95 -12.21
C CYS A 187 -1.82 -6.03 -10.91
N PRO A 188 -2.38 -7.20 -10.56
CA PRO A 188 -3.13 -7.34 -9.31
C PRO A 188 -2.19 -7.24 -8.09
N SER A 189 -2.74 -6.75 -6.98
CA SER A 189 -2.02 -6.63 -5.71
C SER A 189 -1.86 -7.99 -5.03
N ARG A 190 -0.65 -8.27 -4.51
CA ARG A 190 -0.40 -9.40 -3.62
C ARG A 190 -0.86 -9.16 -2.18
N LEU A 191 -1.03 -7.89 -1.80
CA LEU A 191 -1.33 -7.46 -0.43
C LEU A 191 -2.82 -7.18 -0.20
N ILE A 192 -3.38 -7.82 0.82
CA ILE A 192 -4.71 -7.53 1.36
C ILE A 192 -4.52 -7.04 2.80
N ILE A 193 -5.15 -5.92 3.15
CA ILE A 193 -5.25 -5.44 4.53
C ILE A 193 -6.74 -5.40 4.86
N ARG A 194 -7.14 -6.12 5.91
CA ARG A 194 -8.53 -6.13 6.36
C ARG A 194 -8.86 -4.85 7.12
N ASP A 195 -10.14 -4.53 7.16
CA ASP A 195 -10.65 -3.50 8.04
C ASP A 195 -10.34 -3.88 9.49
N CYS A 196 -9.77 -2.93 10.23
CA CYS A 196 -9.40 -3.13 11.62
C CYS A 196 -10.59 -2.74 12.50
N HIS A 197 -11.23 -3.72 13.11
CA HIS A 197 -12.34 -3.50 14.04
C HIS A 197 -11.85 -3.33 15.47
N LEU A 198 -12.60 -2.56 16.28
CA LEU A 198 -12.33 -2.42 17.70
C LEU A 198 -12.29 -3.81 18.36
N SER A 199 -11.30 -4.01 19.23
CA SER A 199 -11.28 -5.17 20.11
C SER A 199 -12.46 -5.12 21.09
N THR A 200 -12.96 -6.30 21.48
CA THR A 200 -14.07 -6.43 22.45
C THR A 200 -13.81 -5.64 23.73
N LYS A 201 -12.59 -5.75 24.26
CA LYS A 201 -12.13 -5.01 25.46
C LYS A 201 -12.19 -3.50 25.26
N SER A 202 -11.72 -2.99 24.12
CA SER A 202 -11.76 -1.56 23.83
C SER A 202 -13.21 -1.09 23.63
N ALA A 203 -14.05 -1.87 22.96
CA ALA A 203 -15.46 -1.55 22.77
C ALA A 203 -16.24 -1.53 24.10
N GLU A 204 -15.99 -2.47 25.01
CA GLU A 204 -16.55 -2.47 26.36
C GLU A 204 -16.17 -1.22 27.14
N ARG A 205 -14.87 -0.88 27.16
CA ARG A 205 -14.40 0.32 27.86
C ARG A 205 -14.98 1.61 27.25
N LEU A 206 -14.96 1.74 25.93
CA LEU A 206 -15.42 2.96 25.24
C LEU A 206 -16.94 3.15 25.33
N ARG A 207 -17.73 2.09 25.57
CA ARG A 207 -19.18 2.22 25.82
C ARG A 207 -19.50 2.93 27.14
N THR A 208 -18.63 2.81 28.13
CA THR A 208 -18.88 3.35 29.48
C THR A 208 -18.32 4.74 29.70
N VAL A 209 -17.45 5.24 28.81
CA VAL A 209 -16.89 6.59 28.94
C VAL A 209 -17.86 7.61 28.37
N ASP A 210 -18.20 8.62 29.17
CA ASP A 210 -18.94 9.79 28.69
C ASP A 210 -17.98 10.84 28.13
N THR A 211 -17.79 10.79 26.81
CA THR A 211 -16.98 11.74 26.03
C THR A 211 -17.83 12.72 25.22
N GLY A 212 -19.15 12.71 25.41
CA GLY A 212 -20.12 13.47 24.62
C GLY A 212 -20.40 12.91 23.21
N LEU A 213 -19.76 11.81 22.81
CA LEU A 213 -20.06 11.05 21.57
C LEU A 213 -19.99 9.55 21.84
N TYR A 214 -20.69 8.75 21.03
CA TYR A 214 -20.67 7.30 21.18
C TYR A 214 -19.33 6.71 20.75
N MET A 215 -18.54 6.25 21.73
CA MET A 215 -17.20 5.62 21.60
C MET A 215 -16.10 6.50 21.01
N THR A 216 -16.38 7.76 20.77
CA THR A 216 -15.49 8.76 20.17
C THR A 216 -15.44 10.01 21.04
N GLU A 217 -14.52 10.92 20.80
CA GLU A 217 -14.43 12.17 21.57
C GLU A 217 -14.40 13.38 20.65
N TRP A 218 -14.88 14.50 21.18
CA TRP A 218 -14.70 15.82 20.59
C TRP A 218 -13.28 16.31 20.83
N LYS A 219 -12.64 16.80 19.77
CA LYS A 219 -11.45 17.63 19.89
C LYS A 219 -11.67 18.97 19.21
N PHE A 220 -11.54 20.02 20.01
CA PHE A 220 -11.45 21.38 19.51
C PHE A 220 -10.03 21.65 19.02
N GLU A 221 -9.96 22.29 17.86
CA GLU A 221 -8.74 22.88 17.33
C GLU A 221 -8.98 24.33 16.96
N ASN A 222 -7.98 25.19 17.17
CA ASN A 222 -8.11 26.60 16.86
C ASN A 222 -7.12 26.96 15.75
N GLY A 223 -7.61 27.59 14.68
CA GLY A 223 -6.75 28.43 13.85
C GLY A 223 -6.58 29.77 14.57
N ILE A 224 -5.34 30.26 14.71
CA ILE A 224 -5.08 31.56 15.34
C ILE A 224 -4.56 32.51 14.26
N ASP A 225 -5.21 33.66 14.11
CA ASP A 225 -4.72 34.75 13.29
C ASP A 225 -3.42 35.30 13.90
N ARG A 226 -2.34 35.35 13.10
CA ARG A 226 -1.01 35.70 13.63
C ARG A 226 -0.83 37.20 13.91
N VAL A 227 -1.76 38.05 13.45
CA VAL A 227 -1.73 39.50 13.64
C VAL A 227 -2.68 39.91 14.76
N THR A 228 -3.92 39.44 14.71
CA THR A 228 -4.97 39.81 15.68
C THR A 228 -5.08 38.86 16.87
N ALA A 229 -4.38 37.73 16.84
CA ALA A 229 -4.48 36.64 17.81
C ALA A 229 -5.90 36.05 17.97
N ALA A 230 -6.83 36.37 17.05
CA ALA A 230 -8.20 35.87 17.09
C ALA A 230 -8.23 34.35 16.82
N ALA A 231 -9.01 33.62 17.62
CA ALA A 231 -9.19 32.19 17.49
C ALA A 231 -10.40 31.86 16.59
N ASN A 232 -10.19 30.95 15.65
CA ASN A 232 -11.23 30.33 14.83
C ASN A 232 -11.34 28.85 15.20
N PRO A 233 -12.22 28.48 16.16
CA PRO A 233 -12.37 27.12 16.65
C PRO A 233 -13.08 26.23 15.63
N ARG A 234 -12.60 25.02 15.46
CA ARG A 234 -13.20 23.95 14.66
C ARG A 234 -13.31 22.67 15.47
N GLN A 235 -14.32 21.87 15.18
CA GLN A 235 -14.58 20.64 15.93
C GLN A 235 -14.24 19.42 15.07
N VAL A 236 -13.47 18.49 15.65
CA VAL A 236 -13.08 17.25 14.98
C VAL A 236 -13.44 16.08 15.89
N GLU A 237 -14.20 15.13 15.36
CA GLU A 237 -14.42 13.85 16.04
C GLU A 237 -13.17 12.97 15.87
N ARG A 238 -12.77 12.27 16.93
CA ARG A 238 -11.68 11.29 16.85
C ARG A 238 -11.91 10.10 17.75
N VAL A 239 -11.25 9.00 17.43
CA VAL A 239 -11.13 7.83 18.30
C VAL A 239 -10.23 8.19 19.49
N PRO A 240 -10.63 7.92 20.75
CA PRO A 240 -9.85 8.27 21.93
C PRO A 240 -8.52 7.52 21.98
N ALA A 241 -7.53 8.14 22.60
CA ALA A 241 -6.26 7.49 22.91
C ALA A 241 -6.47 6.27 23.82
N GLY A 242 -5.62 5.27 23.68
CA GLY A 242 -5.69 4.00 24.37
C GLY A 242 -6.61 2.97 23.70
N SER A 243 -7.35 3.33 22.65
CA SER A 243 -8.20 2.39 21.90
C SER A 243 -7.39 1.31 21.20
N GLU A 244 -7.95 0.12 21.06
CA GLU A 244 -7.26 -1.05 20.51
C GLU A 244 -8.10 -1.72 19.41
N PHE A 245 -7.50 -1.93 18.25
CA PHE A 245 -8.09 -2.52 17.04
C PHE A 245 -7.38 -3.81 16.66
N LYS A 246 -8.09 -4.74 16.03
CA LYS A 246 -7.51 -5.98 15.48
C LYS A 246 -7.01 -5.74 14.07
N PHE A 247 -5.70 -5.91 13.85
CA PHE A 247 -5.04 -5.75 12.55
C PHE A 247 -4.81 -7.12 11.89
N GLU A 248 -5.13 -7.21 10.60
CA GLU A 248 -4.86 -8.39 9.77
C GLU A 248 -4.35 -7.96 8.39
N LEU A 249 -3.20 -8.51 8.02
CA LEU A 249 -2.55 -8.38 6.72
C LEU A 249 -2.35 -9.76 6.12
N VAL A 250 -2.73 -9.93 4.86
CA VAL A 250 -2.54 -11.17 4.09
C VAL A 250 -1.74 -10.86 2.82
N TYR A 251 -0.59 -11.52 2.68
CA TYR A 251 0.27 -11.49 1.50
C TYR A 251 0.12 -12.78 0.70
N THR A 252 -0.14 -12.66 -0.61
CA THR A 252 -0.21 -13.79 -1.52
C THR A 252 1.16 -14.07 -2.10
N VAL A 253 1.68 -15.28 -1.86
CA VAL A 253 3.00 -15.68 -2.32
C VAL A 253 2.90 -16.21 -3.74
N GLU A 254 3.42 -15.43 -4.69
CA GLU A 254 3.55 -15.81 -6.11
C GLU A 254 4.99 -16.20 -6.45
N ASP A 255 5.99 -15.52 -5.89
CA ASP A 255 7.41 -15.76 -6.13
C ASP A 255 8.15 -15.80 -4.77
N PRO A 256 8.92 -16.87 -4.45
CA PRO A 256 9.59 -16.99 -3.17
C PRO A 256 10.62 -15.90 -2.87
N GLN A 257 11.41 -15.53 -3.87
CA GLN A 257 12.49 -14.55 -3.69
C GLN A 257 11.92 -13.15 -3.47
N GLN A 258 10.91 -12.77 -4.27
CA GLN A 258 10.20 -11.51 -4.11
C GLN A 258 9.43 -11.45 -2.79
N ALA A 259 8.87 -12.58 -2.31
CA ALA A 259 8.12 -12.63 -1.07
C ALA A 259 8.95 -12.23 0.16
N ILE A 260 10.20 -12.69 0.24
CA ILE A 260 11.09 -12.34 1.35
C ILE A 260 11.35 -10.83 1.39
N GLU A 261 11.67 -10.25 0.22
CA GLU A 261 11.92 -8.80 0.11
C GLU A 261 10.65 -7.98 0.43
N ASP A 262 9.49 -8.41 -0.09
CA ASP A 262 8.22 -7.75 0.12
C ASP A 262 7.82 -7.76 1.61
N ILE A 263 7.98 -8.90 2.30
CA ILE A 263 7.69 -9.03 3.74
C ILE A 263 8.64 -8.16 4.57
N LYS A 264 9.92 -8.06 4.18
CA LYS A 264 10.89 -7.16 4.82
C LYS A 264 10.47 -5.70 4.67
N ASN A 265 10.11 -5.28 3.46
CA ASN A 265 9.64 -3.91 3.21
C ASN A 265 8.36 -3.60 4.00
N LEU A 266 7.44 -4.56 4.14
CA LEU A 266 6.25 -4.41 4.99
C LEU A 266 6.60 -4.25 6.48
N ALA A 267 7.51 -5.07 7.02
CA ALA A 267 7.94 -4.95 8.42
C ALA A 267 8.59 -3.58 8.71
N ILE A 268 9.45 -3.11 7.80
CA ILE A 268 10.05 -1.76 7.89
C ILE A 268 8.98 -0.68 7.78
N ALA A 269 8.02 -0.81 6.87
CA ALA A 269 6.95 0.17 6.70
C ALA A 269 6.02 0.27 7.91
N LEU A 270 5.76 -0.85 8.60
CA LEU A 270 5.03 -0.84 9.87
C LEU A 270 5.80 -0.08 10.95
N ALA A 271 7.13 -0.25 11.03
CA ALA A 271 7.96 0.52 11.96
C ALA A 271 7.94 2.03 11.65
N ILE A 272 8.11 2.39 10.38
CA ILE A 272 8.00 3.80 9.95
C ILE A 272 6.61 4.37 10.25
N LEU A 273 5.55 3.56 10.14
CA LEU A 273 4.19 3.99 10.48
C LEU A 273 4.02 4.30 11.97
N GLU A 274 4.71 3.61 12.87
CA GLU A 274 4.68 3.93 14.31
C GLU A 274 5.36 5.28 14.63
N ASP A 275 6.39 5.64 13.87
CA ASP A 275 7.09 6.93 13.97
C ASP A 275 6.34 8.07 13.25
N ASP A 276 5.49 7.73 12.28
CA ASP A 276 4.62 8.63 11.55
C ASP A 276 3.20 8.63 12.17
N ALA A 277 2.22 9.17 11.45
CA ALA A 277 0.82 9.19 11.84
C ALA A 277 -0.05 8.39 10.86
N LEU A 278 -1.02 7.67 11.42
CA LEU A 278 -2.13 7.07 10.70
C LEU A 278 -3.32 8.05 10.64
N GLY A 279 -3.99 8.13 9.49
CA GLY A 279 -5.16 8.98 9.32
C GLY A 279 -4.86 10.47 9.16
N GLY A 280 -5.82 11.31 9.51
CA GLY A 280 -5.75 12.77 9.35
C GLY A 280 -5.07 13.49 10.52
N HIS A 281 -4.59 14.71 10.26
CA HIS A 281 -4.10 15.64 11.27
C HIS A 281 -2.86 15.19 12.08
N GLY A 282 -2.04 14.30 11.52
CA GLY A 282 -0.81 13.79 12.14
C GLY A 282 0.15 14.87 12.66
N SER A 283 0.40 15.92 11.86
CA SER A 283 1.24 17.06 12.27
C SER A 283 0.69 17.87 13.46
N ARG A 284 -0.58 17.65 13.83
CA ARG A 284 -1.25 18.23 15.00
C ARG A 284 -1.33 17.24 16.19
N GLY A 285 -0.58 16.13 16.13
CA GLY A 285 -0.46 15.15 17.21
C GLY A 285 -1.47 14.01 17.17
N TYR A 286 -2.18 13.80 16.06
CA TYR A 286 -3.14 12.70 15.90
C TYR A 286 -2.47 11.45 15.37
N GLY A 287 -3.11 10.30 15.63
CA GLY A 287 -2.87 9.09 14.87
C GLY A 287 -1.53 8.41 15.12
N LYS A 288 -0.89 8.67 16.26
CA LYS A 288 0.23 7.86 16.71
C LYS A 288 -0.29 6.48 17.10
N VAL A 289 0.24 5.44 16.48
CA VAL A 289 -0.21 4.04 16.67
C VAL A 289 0.98 3.15 17.02
N LYS A 290 0.68 1.99 17.61
CA LYS A 290 1.66 0.98 17.95
C LYS A 290 1.09 -0.41 17.70
N PHE A 291 1.84 -1.26 17.03
CA PHE A 291 1.48 -2.66 16.81
C PHE A 291 2.07 -3.53 17.92
N ARG A 292 1.29 -4.48 18.40
CA ARG A 292 1.65 -5.39 19.49
C ARG A 292 1.24 -6.82 19.17
N LYS A 293 1.92 -7.80 19.77
CA LYS A 293 1.56 -9.23 19.68
C LYS A 293 1.39 -9.70 18.23
N PHE A 294 2.44 -9.54 17.44
CA PHE A 294 2.47 -10.04 16.08
C PHE A 294 2.42 -11.56 16.06
N ASN A 295 1.44 -12.11 15.35
CA ASN A 295 1.34 -13.53 15.05
C ASN A 295 1.50 -13.73 13.55
N PHE A 296 2.16 -14.83 13.18
CA PHE A 296 2.43 -15.17 11.79
C PHE A 296 1.84 -16.54 11.51
N SER A 297 1.22 -16.68 10.34
CA SER A 297 0.77 -17.96 9.82
C SER A 297 1.08 -18.03 8.34
N TYR A 298 1.34 -19.24 7.85
CA TYR A 298 1.55 -19.48 6.44
C TYR A 298 0.71 -20.68 6.04
N ARG A 299 -0.11 -20.49 5.01
CA ARG A 299 -0.90 -21.56 4.42
C ARG A 299 -0.44 -21.83 2.99
N ASP A 300 0.09 -23.01 2.77
CA ASP A 300 0.58 -23.42 1.45
C ASP A 300 -0.54 -24.02 0.56
N LEU A 301 -0.22 -24.23 -0.73
CA LEU A 301 -1.18 -24.79 -1.68
C LEU A 301 -1.61 -26.23 -1.33
N ALA A 302 -0.72 -27.04 -0.77
CA ALA A 302 -1.01 -28.41 -0.40
C ALA A 302 -2.01 -28.49 0.77
N GLN A 303 -1.87 -27.63 1.77
CA GLN A 303 -2.82 -27.44 2.85
C GLN A 303 -4.18 -27.02 2.29
N TYR A 304 -4.24 -26.04 1.37
CA TYR A 304 -5.51 -25.66 0.73
C TYR A 304 -6.21 -26.83 0.04
N ARG A 305 -5.46 -27.72 -0.62
CA ARG A 305 -6.00 -28.93 -1.27
C ARG A 305 -6.48 -29.98 -0.27
N ARG A 306 -5.86 -30.06 0.92
CA ARG A 306 -6.22 -31.03 1.97
C ARG A 306 -7.43 -30.62 2.81
N ILE A 307 -7.76 -29.32 2.91
CA ILE A 307 -8.89 -28.82 3.74
C ILE A 307 -10.22 -29.56 3.47
N THR A 308 -10.46 -29.99 2.24
CA THR A 308 -11.69 -30.72 1.87
C THR A 308 -11.75 -32.16 2.39
N SER A 309 -10.61 -32.71 2.79
CA SER A 309 -10.41 -34.13 3.14
C SER A 309 -9.99 -34.33 4.61
N THR A 310 -9.76 -33.25 5.34
CA THR A 310 -9.22 -33.25 6.70
C THR A 310 -10.33 -32.89 7.70
N PRO A 311 -10.47 -33.59 8.86
CA PRO A 311 -11.43 -33.23 9.90
C PRO A 311 -11.25 -31.77 10.35
N ALA A 312 -12.34 -31.10 10.76
CA ALA A 312 -12.37 -29.66 11.03
C ALA A 312 -11.19 -29.16 11.90
N ASN A 313 -10.79 -29.93 12.91
CA ASN A 313 -9.77 -29.58 13.89
C ASN A 313 -8.33 -29.62 13.35
N GLU A 314 -8.10 -30.23 12.18
CA GLU A 314 -6.77 -30.34 11.52
C GLU A 314 -6.67 -29.43 10.27
N SER A 315 -7.74 -28.72 9.94
CA SER A 315 -7.84 -27.84 8.75
C SER A 315 -7.57 -26.35 9.05
N GLU A 316 -7.28 -26.03 10.31
CA GLU A 316 -7.07 -24.66 10.78
C GLU A 316 -5.80 -24.01 10.19
N LEU A 317 -5.68 -22.68 10.35
CA LEU A 317 -4.48 -21.95 9.93
C LEU A 317 -3.35 -22.32 10.91
N GLU A 318 -2.35 -23.06 10.43
CA GLU A 318 -1.19 -23.40 11.25
C GLU A 318 -0.36 -22.13 11.53
N PRO A 319 -0.16 -21.77 12.82
CA PRO A 319 0.72 -20.68 13.17
C PRO A 319 2.17 -21.07 12.88
N LEU A 320 3.00 -20.08 12.56
CA LEU A 320 4.44 -20.28 12.54
C LEU A 320 4.95 -20.58 13.96
N PRO A 321 6.07 -21.31 14.11
CA PRO A 321 6.58 -21.78 15.41
C PRO A 321 7.27 -20.67 16.21
N PHE A 322 6.63 -19.51 16.28
CA PHE A 322 7.08 -18.35 17.04
C PHE A 322 6.06 -18.05 18.11
N GLN A 323 6.53 -17.72 19.31
CA GLN A 323 5.70 -16.97 20.24
C GLN A 323 5.39 -15.60 19.62
N PRO A 324 4.23 -14.98 19.96
CA PRO A 324 3.89 -13.69 19.41
C PRO A 324 5.01 -12.68 19.65
N PHE A 325 5.44 -11.95 18.61
CA PHE A 325 6.42 -10.88 18.81
C PHE A 325 5.71 -9.69 19.46
N GLU A 326 6.16 -9.29 20.64
CA GLU A 326 5.42 -8.36 21.50
C GLU A 326 5.37 -6.93 20.92
N SER A 327 6.32 -6.55 20.08
CA SER A 327 6.43 -5.21 19.49
C SER A 327 7.05 -5.24 18.09
N THR A 328 6.93 -4.12 17.38
CA THR A 328 7.55 -3.95 16.06
C THR A 328 9.08 -4.03 16.13
N GLN A 329 9.71 -3.51 17.18
CA GLN A 329 11.14 -3.69 17.42
C GLN A 329 11.51 -5.17 17.58
N ASN A 330 10.74 -5.91 18.37
CA ASN A 330 10.98 -7.34 18.57
C ASN A 330 10.82 -8.15 17.28
N LEU A 331 9.87 -7.79 16.42
CA LEU A 331 9.75 -8.32 15.06
C LEU A 331 11.01 -8.05 14.23
N LEU A 332 11.50 -6.81 14.21
CA LEU A 332 12.69 -6.45 13.43
C LEU A 332 13.95 -7.17 13.94
N ASP A 333 14.14 -7.26 15.25
CA ASP A 333 15.28 -7.97 15.86
C ASP A 333 15.31 -9.46 15.52
N ASN A 334 14.12 -10.07 15.36
CA ASN A 334 13.95 -11.49 15.04
C ASN A 334 13.63 -11.75 13.56
N PHE A 335 13.79 -10.75 12.70
CA PHE A 335 13.37 -10.85 11.30
C PHE A 335 14.16 -11.90 10.53
N LEU A 336 15.45 -12.08 10.83
CA LEU A 336 16.28 -13.12 10.19
C LEU A 336 15.71 -14.52 10.45
N SER A 337 15.35 -14.83 11.70
CA SER A 337 14.73 -16.11 12.08
C SER A 337 13.38 -16.32 11.38
N LEU A 338 12.58 -15.25 11.26
CA LEU A 338 11.31 -15.28 10.52
C LEU A 338 11.55 -15.56 9.03
N GLN A 339 12.50 -14.85 8.41
CA GLN A 339 12.90 -15.02 7.02
C GLN A 339 13.37 -16.45 6.74
N GLU A 340 14.25 -17.02 7.57
CA GLU A 340 14.73 -18.39 7.42
C GLU A 340 13.60 -19.43 7.57
N ASN A 341 12.60 -19.17 8.42
CA ASN A 341 11.44 -20.06 8.55
C ASN A 341 10.55 -20.00 7.31
N ILE A 342 10.29 -18.81 6.79
CA ILE A 342 9.52 -18.61 5.57
C ILE A 342 10.25 -19.25 4.39
N GLN A 343 11.55 -18.99 4.23
CA GLN A 343 12.36 -19.55 3.14
C GLN A 343 12.33 -21.08 3.15
N ARG A 344 12.55 -21.74 4.30
CA ARG A 344 12.48 -23.21 4.41
C ARG A 344 11.13 -23.78 3.96
N ARG A 345 10.03 -23.09 4.27
CA ARG A 345 8.68 -23.52 3.87
C ARG A 345 8.45 -23.32 2.38
N LEU A 346 8.99 -22.25 1.80
CA LEU A 346 8.91 -22.00 0.36
C LEU A 346 9.78 -22.97 -0.45
N ASP A 347 10.98 -23.30 0.03
CA ASP A 347 11.88 -24.25 -0.63
C ASP A 347 11.31 -25.68 -0.62
N SER A 348 10.64 -26.08 0.46
CA SER A 348 9.99 -27.40 0.55
C SER A 348 8.84 -27.62 -0.45
N GLN A 349 8.41 -26.57 -1.16
CA GLN A 349 7.40 -26.63 -2.22
C GLN A 349 8.00 -26.79 -3.63
N GLY A 350 9.33 -26.67 -3.77
CA GLY A 350 10.04 -26.69 -5.08
C GLY A 350 10.41 -28.07 -5.61
N ASP A 351 10.28 -29.13 -4.80
CA ASP A 351 10.63 -30.53 -5.15
C ASP A 351 9.43 -31.37 -5.62
N GLY A 352 8.33 -30.74 -6.03
CA GLY A 352 7.04 -31.39 -6.36
C GLY A 352 6.66 -31.40 -7.83
#